data_AF-A0A4R6TBN1-F1
#
_entry.id   AF-A0A4R6TBN1-F1
#
_cell.length_a   1.000
_cell.length_b   1.000
_cell.length_c   1.000
_cell.angle_alpha   90.00
_cell.angle_beta   90.00
_cell.angle_gamma   90.00
#
_symmetry.space_group_name_H-M   'P 1'
#
loop_
_entity.id
_entity.type
_entity.pdbx_description
1 polymer ?
#
loop_
_entity_poly.entity_id
_entity_poly.type
_entity_poly.pdbx_seq_one_letter_code
_entity_poly.pdbx_strand_id
1 'polypeptide(L)'
;MKTLRLLATSIFFITFVSIQQVSAQDDIKELKTQIKNKENQINANEEILMSGVTALKRVKANLEDYKKSKKATKTEVERKERIISNMQQRLTKLNSQIDNQKKELENFERKLAKKIKKEAAKQPKPAKEIKDTYKVSLNSDQDEIALQKQKLEAARKKLDEERKAREIAYLKEQEALRLEEEKLKQLDSQIKAQEKVITKEKNVLVSDLEDDISINEEILISGKEGLAKMKSKLEEAKKDPSTSKESIERKQAIVDKIENRLLKIENEINAKKQELAKIKG
;
A
#
# COMPACT_ATOMS: atom_id res chain seq x y z
N MET A 1 -17.30 40.84 -58.47
CA MET A 1 -16.25 40.13 -57.70
C MET A 1 -16.06 40.65 -56.27
N LYS A 2 -15.77 41.95 -56.02
CA LYS A 2 -15.40 42.45 -54.67
C LYS A 2 -16.40 42.10 -53.56
N THR A 3 -17.70 42.23 -53.81
CA THR A 3 -18.79 41.86 -52.89
C THR A 3 -18.83 40.37 -52.54
N LEU A 4 -18.60 39.50 -53.52
CA LEU A 4 -18.66 38.04 -53.34
C LEU A 4 -17.54 37.51 -52.41
N ARG A 5 -16.34 38.12 -52.49
CA ARG A 5 -15.23 37.80 -51.57
C ARG A 5 -15.55 38.20 -50.13
N LEU A 6 -16.18 39.35 -49.93
CA LEU A 6 -16.61 39.84 -48.61
C LEU A 6 -17.61 38.89 -47.93
N LEU A 7 -18.60 38.40 -48.70
CA LEU A 7 -19.60 37.45 -48.20
C LEU A 7 -18.99 36.09 -47.82
N ALA A 8 -18.04 35.58 -48.62
CA ALA A 8 -17.33 34.35 -48.30
C ALA A 8 -16.50 34.48 -47.00
N THR A 9 -15.83 35.61 -46.78
CA THR A 9 -15.06 35.84 -45.56
C THR A 9 -15.92 35.99 -44.30
N SER A 10 -17.12 36.59 -44.37
CA SER A 10 -17.98 36.70 -43.19
C SER A 10 -18.55 35.34 -42.77
N ILE A 11 -18.99 34.51 -43.72
CA ILE A 11 -19.48 33.15 -43.46
C ILE A 11 -18.39 32.28 -42.80
N PHE A 12 -17.14 32.39 -43.27
CA PHE A 12 -16.01 31.64 -42.69
C PHE A 12 -15.68 32.08 -41.25
N PHE A 13 -15.73 33.38 -40.95
CA PHE A 13 -15.53 33.87 -39.58
C PHE A 13 -16.67 33.50 -38.63
N ILE A 14 -17.92 33.59 -39.08
CA ILE A 14 -19.09 33.19 -38.28
C ILE A 14 -18.99 31.71 -37.90
N THR A 15 -18.75 30.83 -38.88
CA THR A 15 -18.63 29.38 -38.62
C THR A 15 -17.47 29.03 -37.70
N PHE A 16 -16.30 29.65 -37.86
CA PHE A 16 -15.14 29.38 -36.98
C PHE A 16 -15.36 29.84 -35.53
N VAL A 17 -15.99 31.01 -35.33
CA VAL A 17 -16.35 31.50 -33.98
C VAL A 17 -17.42 30.62 -33.35
N SER A 18 -18.43 30.17 -34.10
CA SER A 18 -19.45 29.25 -33.58
C SER A 18 -18.85 27.91 -33.11
N ILE A 19 -17.88 27.33 -33.83
CA ILE A 19 -17.22 26.08 -33.42
C ILE A 19 -16.43 26.25 -32.11
N GLN A 20 -15.74 27.39 -31.93
CA GLN A 20 -15.05 27.71 -30.67
C GLN A 20 -16.04 27.98 -29.51
N GLN A 21 -17.22 28.55 -29.80
CA GLN A 21 -18.26 28.75 -28.78
C GLN A 21 -18.97 27.45 -28.37
N VAL A 22 -19.23 26.52 -29.30
CA VAL A 22 -19.84 25.21 -28.98
C VAL A 22 -18.92 24.38 -28.09
N SER A 23 -17.64 24.25 -28.47
CA SER A 23 -16.66 23.53 -27.64
C SER A 23 -16.49 24.16 -26.25
N ALA A 24 -16.49 25.49 -26.14
CA ALA A 24 -16.49 26.16 -24.83
C ALA A 24 -17.79 25.94 -24.02
N GLN A 25 -18.96 25.85 -24.67
CA GLN A 25 -20.21 25.51 -23.97
C GLN A 25 -20.23 24.09 -23.43
N ASP A 26 -19.67 23.12 -24.16
CA ASP A 26 -19.62 21.73 -23.70
C ASP A 26 -18.62 21.53 -22.56
N ASP A 27 -17.46 22.20 -22.61
CA ASP A 27 -16.51 22.31 -21.49
C ASP A 27 -17.20 22.86 -20.21
N ILE A 28 -18.11 23.84 -20.35
CA ILE A 28 -18.91 24.42 -19.26
C ILE A 28 -20.00 23.44 -18.75
N LYS A 29 -20.68 22.70 -19.64
CA LYS A 29 -21.65 21.65 -19.24
C LYS A 29 -20.96 20.52 -18.48
N GLU A 30 -19.78 20.10 -18.93
CA GLU A 30 -19.01 19.06 -18.26
C GLU A 30 -18.57 19.55 -16.87
N LEU A 31 -18.03 20.76 -16.74
CA LEU A 31 -17.65 21.34 -15.44
C LEU A 31 -18.84 21.44 -14.47
N LYS A 32 -20.04 21.84 -14.93
CA LYS A 32 -21.26 21.79 -14.09
C LYS A 32 -21.61 20.37 -13.64
N THR A 33 -21.41 19.39 -14.51
CA THR A 33 -21.65 17.96 -14.21
C THR A 33 -20.62 17.40 -13.23
N GLN A 34 -19.35 17.82 -13.34
CA GLN A 34 -18.28 17.50 -12.38
C GLN A 34 -18.56 18.13 -10.99
N ILE A 35 -19.05 19.38 -10.95
CA ILE A 35 -19.47 20.08 -9.72
C ILE A 35 -20.60 19.31 -9.02
N LYS A 36 -21.74 19.06 -9.68
CA LYS A 36 -22.87 18.30 -9.10
C LYS A 36 -22.47 16.89 -8.66
N ASN A 37 -21.51 16.26 -9.35
CA ASN A 37 -20.96 14.98 -8.92
C ASN A 37 -20.09 15.06 -7.67
N LYS A 38 -19.27 16.11 -7.52
CA LYS A 38 -18.44 16.34 -6.33
C LYS A 38 -19.27 16.76 -5.12
N GLU A 39 -20.30 17.60 -5.27
CA GLU A 39 -21.27 17.89 -4.20
C GLU A 39 -21.90 16.60 -3.65
N ASN A 40 -22.48 15.77 -4.52
CA ASN A 40 -23.07 14.49 -4.13
C ASN A 40 -22.04 13.51 -3.53
N GLN A 41 -20.76 13.62 -3.88
CA GLN A 41 -19.68 12.83 -3.28
C GLN A 41 -19.30 13.35 -1.89
N ILE A 42 -19.21 14.67 -1.69
CA ILE A 42 -18.96 15.30 -0.40
C ILE A 42 -20.08 14.91 0.59
N ASN A 43 -21.35 15.08 0.20
CA ASN A 43 -22.50 14.74 1.04
C ASN A 43 -22.50 13.27 1.48
N ALA A 44 -22.21 12.33 0.56
CA ALA A 44 -22.11 10.90 0.88
C ALA A 44 -20.90 10.59 1.79
N ASN A 45 -19.79 11.32 1.65
CA ASN A 45 -18.62 11.18 2.50
C ASN A 45 -18.87 11.75 3.92
N GLU A 46 -19.66 12.81 4.05
CA GLU A 46 -20.04 13.43 5.32
C GLU A 46 -21.00 12.57 6.14
N GLU A 47 -22.02 11.96 5.52
CA GLU A 47 -22.89 11.00 6.24
C GLU A 47 -22.06 9.80 6.76
N ILE A 48 -21.06 9.33 5.99
CA ILE A 48 -20.14 8.26 6.40
C ILE A 48 -19.14 8.72 7.49
N LEU A 49 -18.75 10.00 7.50
CA LEU A 49 -17.98 10.58 8.61
C LEU A 49 -18.81 10.64 9.89
N MET A 50 -20.08 11.08 9.81
CA MET A 50 -20.98 11.21 10.95
C MET A 50 -21.39 9.85 11.54
N SER A 51 -21.65 8.86 10.70
CA SER A 51 -21.85 7.48 11.15
C SER A 51 -20.57 6.91 11.76
N GLY A 52 -19.41 7.14 11.14
CA GLY A 52 -18.10 6.73 11.67
C GLY A 52 -17.76 7.36 13.04
N VAL A 53 -18.10 8.63 13.26
CA VAL A 53 -17.99 9.29 14.58
C VAL A 53 -18.96 8.67 15.62
N THR A 54 -20.11 8.17 15.18
CA THR A 54 -21.07 7.46 16.04
C THR A 54 -20.54 6.08 16.43
N ALA A 55 -19.99 5.33 15.47
CA ALA A 55 -19.22 4.10 15.69
C ALA A 55 -18.05 4.31 16.68
N LEU A 56 -17.26 5.38 16.51
CA LEU A 56 -16.17 5.71 17.43
C LEU A 56 -16.66 5.92 18.88
N LYS A 57 -17.82 6.56 19.08
CA LYS A 57 -18.43 6.70 20.41
C LYS A 57 -18.83 5.34 21.00
N ARG A 58 -19.41 4.45 20.19
CA ARG A 58 -19.78 3.08 20.59
C ARG A 58 -18.55 2.27 21.01
N VAL A 59 -17.47 2.26 20.22
CA VAL A 59 -16.23 1.54 20.54
C VAL A 59 -15.54 2.11 21.78
N LYS A 60 -15.56 3.43 21.97
CA LYS A 60 -15.06 4.06 23.21
C LYS A 60 -15.86 3.64 24.45
N ALA A 61 -17.19 3.62 24.39
CA ALA A 61 -18.02 3.13 25.50
C ALA A 61 -17.73 1.64 25.80
N ASN A 62 -17.67 0.80 24.76
CA ASN A 62 -17.34 -0.62 24.89
C ASN A 62 -15.96 -0.87 25.53
N LEU A 63 -14.96 0.00 25.28
CA LEU A 63 -13.66 -0.06 25.96
C LEU A 63 -13.80 0.29 27.46
N GLU A 64 -14.46 1.38 27.80
CA GLU A 64 -14.58 1.81 29.19
C GLU A 64 -15.38 0.80 30.03
N ASP A 65 -16.35 0.10 29.44
CA ASP A 65 -17.03 -1.02 30.10
C ASP A 65 -16.19 -2.30 30.13
N TYR A 66 -15.37 -2.57 29.10
CA TYR A 66 -14.40 -3.66 29.12
C TYR A 66 -13.34 -3.47 30.23
N LYS A 67 -12.82 -2.24 30.43
CA LYS A 67 -11.89 -1.87 31.51
C LYS A 67 -12.43 -2.14 32.91
N LYS A 68 -13.75 -1.99 33.11
CA LYS A 68 -14.45 -2.31 34.38
C LYS A 68 -14.68 -3.81 34.58
N SER A 69 -14.50 -4.63 33.54
CA SER A 69 -14.80 -6.06 33.57
C SER A 69 -13.67 -6.87 34.21
N LYS A 70 -14.03 -7.97 34.89
CA LYS A 70 -13.06 -8.97 35.40
C LYS A 70 -12.28 -9.72 34.30
N LYS A 71 -12.53 -9.43 33.02
CA LYS A 71 -11.84 -9.99 31.85
C LYS A 71 -10.81 -9.02 31.24
N ALA A 72 -10.64 -7.83 31.81
CA ALA A 72 -9.67 -6.84 31.35
C ALA A 72 -8.23 -7.35 31.51
N THR A 73 -7.49 -7.48 30.42
CA THR A 73 -6.03 -7.67 30.45
C THR A 73 -5.36 -6.43 29.87
N LYS A 74 -4.15 -6.10 30.35
CA LYS A 74 -3.40 -4.92 29.88
C LYS A 74 -3.25 -4.92 28.36
N THR A 75 -2.82 -6.04 27.79
CA THR A 75 -2.59 -6.19 26.34
C THR A 75 -3.85 -6.02 25.51
N GLU A 76 -5.01 -6.50 25.98
CA GLU A 76 -6.27 -6.36 25.24
C GLU A 76 -6.88 -4.95 25.40
N VAL A 77 -6.63 -4.27 26.53
CA VAL A 77 -6.93 -2.84 26.68
C VAL A 77 -6.08 -2.02 25.71
N GLU A 78 -4.76 -2.25 25.67
CA GLU A 78 -3.83 -1.59 24.73
C GLU A 78 -4.21 -1.84 23.26
N ARG A 79 -4.67 -3.06 22.92
CA ARG A 79 -5.21 -3.39 21.59
C ARG A 79 -6.45 -2.57 21.26
N LYS A 80 -7.44 -2.51 22.16
CA LYS A 80 -8.67 -1.73 21.94
C LYS A 80 -8.41 -0.22 21.88
N GLU A 81 -7.42 0.29 22.63
CA GLU A 81 -6.98 1.69 22.54
C GLU A 81 -6.27 1.98 21.20
N ARG A 82 -5.48 1.03 20.67
CA ARG A 82 -4.94 1.11 19.29
C ARG A 82 -6.06 1.15 18.25
N ILE A 83 -7.06 0.29 18.34
CA ILE A 83 -8.24 0.28 17.46
C ILE A 83 -8.93 1.64 17.47
N ILE A 84 -9.17 2.23 18.65
CA ILE A 84 -9.77 3.57 18.80
C ILE A 84 -8.89 4.67 18.18
N SER A 85 -7.57 4.61 18.37
CA SER A 85 -6.62 5.55 17.74
C SER A 85 -6.66 5.44 16.21
N ASN A 86 -6.65 4.23 15.68
CA ASN A 86 -6.72 3.95 14.25
C ASN A 86 -8.07 4.41 13.64
N MET A 87 -9.19 4.21 14.35
CA MET A 87 -10.49 4.79 13.98
C MET A 87 -10.42 6.33 13.93
N GLN A 88 -9.85 6.98 14.95
CA GLN A 88 -9.69 8.43 14.97
C GLN A 88 -8.84 8.93 13.79
N GLN A 89 -7.71 8.28 13.51
CA GLN A 89 -6.86 8.64 12.36
C GLN A 89 -7.60 8.48 11.02
N ARG A 90 -8.34 7.39 10.83
CA ARG A 90 -9.15 7.14 9.63
C ARG A 90 -10.25 8.19 9.45
N LEU A 91 -10.92 8.60 10.53
CA LEU A 91 -11.97 9.63 10.52
C LEU A 91 -11.37 11.03 10.27
N THR A 92 -10.25 11.38 10.90
CA THR A 92 -9.51 12.62 10.61
C THR A 92 -9.05 12.66 9.15
N LYS A 93 -8.52 11.55 8.61
CA LYS A 93 -8.14 11.42 7.19
C LYS A 93 -9.34 11.60 6.26
N LEU A 94 -10.51 11.06 6.62
CA LEU A 94 -11.76 11.28 5.88
C LEU A 94 -12.22 12.74 5.95
N ASN A 95 -12.13 13.41 7.12
CA ASN A 95 -12.43 14.84 7.23
C ASN A 95 -11.50 15.65 6.34
N SER A 96 -10.18 15.43 6.39
CA SER A 96 -9.22 16.12 5.51
C SER A 96 -9.45 15.81 4.02
N GLN A 97 -9.94 14.62 3.67
CA GLN A 97 -10.38 14.31 2.30
C GLN A 97 -11.63 15.11 1.91
N ILE A 98 -12.59 15.29 2.81
CA ILE A 98 -13.79 16.12 2.59
C ILE A 98 -13.39 17.61 2.45
N ASP A 99 -12.52 18.12 3.32
CA ASP A 99 -12.00 19.50 3.27
C ASP A 99 -11.24 19.75 1.96
N ASN A 100 -10.44 18.78 1.51
CA ASN A 100 -9.74 18.87 0.23
C ASN A 100 -10.71 18.73 -0.96
N GLN A 101 -11.78 17.93 -0.86
CA GLN A 101 -12.83 17.87 -1.89
C GLN A 101 -13.63 19.17 -1.99
N LYS A 102 -13.88 19.87 -0.87
CA LYS A 102 -14.48 21.21 -0.84
C LYS A 102 -13.55 22.25 -1.49
N LYS A 103 -12.25 22.24 -1.13
CA LYS A 103 -11.24 23.07 -1.80
C LYS A 103 -11.07 22.72 -3.28
N GLU A 104 -11.23 21.46 -3.66
CA GLU A 104 -11.28 21.06 -5.08
C GLU A 104 -12.52 21.65 -5.76
N LEU A 105 -13.71 21.57 -5.15
CA LEU A 105 -14.95 22.14 -5.66
C LEU A 105 -14.80 23.64 -5.96
N GLU A 106 -14.32 24.42 -4.97
CA GLU A 106 -13.92 25.83 -5.15
C GLU A 106 -12.92 26.01 -6.31
N ASN A 107 -11.99 25.08 -6.48
CA ASN A 107 -11.00 25.13 -7.55
C ASN A 107 -11.54 24.67 -8.91
N PHE A 108 -12.62 23.90 -9.00
CA PHE A 108 -13.33 23.62 -10.26
C PHE A 108 -14.19 24.82 -10.67
N GLU A 109 -14.86 25.47 -9.71
CA GLU A 109 -15.54 26.76 -9.89
C GLU A 109 -14.54 27.86 -10.33
N ARG A 110 -13.36 27.94 -9.71
CA ARG A 110 -12.29 28.86 -10.13
C ARG A 110 -11.57 28.44 -11.42
N LYS A 111 -11.54 27.15 -11.79
CA LYS A 111 -10.96 26.67 -13.06
C LYS A 111 -11.88 26.92 -14.24
N LEU A 112 -13.19 26.81 -14.06
CA LEU A 112 -14.19 27.34 -14.99
C LEU A 112 -13.88 28.82 -15.32
N ALA A 113 -13.51 29.61 -14.31
CA ALA A 113 -13.08 31.00 -14.46
C ALA A 113 -11.59 31.22 -14.85
N LYS A 114 -10.78 30.16 -15.06
CA LYS A 114 -9.32 30.26 -15.33
C LYS A 114 -8.75 29.43 -16.48
N LYS A 115 -9.41 28.39 -16.98
CA LYS A 115 -8.94 27.54 -18.13
C LYS A 115 -8.74 28.34 -19.44
N ILE A 116 -9.11 29.61 -19.38
CA ILE A 116 -8.91 30.71 -20.29
C ILE A 116 -7.39 30.98 -20.69
N LYS A 117 -6.30 30.36 -20.13
CA LYS A 117 -4.83 30.56 -20.51
C LYS A 117 -3.69 29.49 -20.17
N LYS A 118 -2.77 29.18 -21.14
CA LYS A 118 -1.24 29.02 -21.14
C LYS A 118 -0.41 27.75 -20.65
N GLU A 119 0.91 27.69 -21.01
CA GLU A 119 1.91 26.54 -21.04
C GLU A 119 3.29 26.83 -20.28
N ALA A 120 4.54 26.25 -20.40
CA ALA A 120 5.35 25.35 -21.31
C ALA A 120 6.61 24.66 -20.60
N ALA A 121 7.63 24.05 -21.30
CA ALA A 121 8.69 23.12 -20.69
C ALA A 121 10.17 22.96 -21.30
N LYS A 122 11.06 21.98 -20.82
CA LYS A 122 12.62 21.83 -20.90
C LYS A 122 13.38 20.38 -20.60
N GLN A 123 14.77 20.14 -20.79
CA GLN A 123 15.97 19.33 -20.09
C GLN A 123 16.52 17.74 -20.07
N PRO A 124 17.89 17.33 -20.09
CA PRO A 124 18.59 15.91 -19.96
C PRO A 124 20.12 15.59 -19.36
N LYS A 125 20.76 14.32 -19.22
CA LYS A 125 22.26 13.89 -18.80
C LYS A 125 22.94 12.36 -18.91
N PRO A 126 24.31 12.02 -18.69
CA PRO A 126 25.18 10.68 -18.85
C PRO A 126 26.25 10.14 -17.70
N ALA A 127 27.27 9.15 -17.58
CA ALA A 127 28.13 7.98 -18.23
C ALA A 127 29.13 6.99 -17.29
N LYS A 128 30.06 6.01 -17.75
CA LYS A 128 31.03 4.94 -17.03
C LYS A 128 32.22 4.18 -17.89
N GLU A 129 33.20 3.17 -17.66
CA GLU A 129 34.19 2.39 -16.68
C GLU A 129 35.03 1.14 -17.38
N ILE A 130 35.99 0.14 -17.02
CA ILE A 130 37.35 -0.31 -16.31
C ILE A 130 37.90 -1.81 -16.77
N LYS A 131 38.96 -2.71 -16.46
CA LYS A 131 40.33 -3.08 -15.75
C LYS A 131 40.93 -4.57 -16.19
N ASP A 132 42.00 -5.45 -15.86
CA ASP A 132 43.34 -5.76 -15.07
C ASP A 132 44.25 -7.08 -15.51
N THR A 133 45.31 -7.71 -14.80
CA THR A 133 46.35 -8.81 -15.29
C THR A 133 47.24 -9.78 -14.27
N TYR A 134 48.13 -10.82 -14.67
CA TYR A 134 48.95 -11.96 -13.91
C TYR A 134 50.26 -12.65 -14.66
N LYS A 135 51.17 -13.70 -14.38
CA LYS A 135 51.91 -14.68 -13.35
C LYS A 135 52.96 -15.76 -14.04
N VAL A 136 53.80 -16.82 -13.61
CA VAL A 136 54.80 -17.39 -12.52
C VAL A 136 55.52 -18.85 -12.84
N SER A 137 56.75 -19.37 -12.35
CA SER A 137 57.40 -20.81 -12.51
C SER A 137 58.79 -21.30 -11.77
N LEU A 138 59.27 -22.63 -11.66
CA LEU A 138 60.65 -23.24 -11.14
C LEU A 138 61.00 -24.85 -11.09
N ASN A 139 62.29 -25.46 -11.01
CA ASN A 139 62.77 -26.93 -10.65
C ASN A 139 64.36 -27.37 -10.59
N SER A 140 64.90 -28.58 -10.07
CA SER A 140 66.34 -29.26 -10.21
C SER A 140 66.76 -30.67 -9.47
N ASP A 141 67.83 -31.51 -9.85
CA ASP A 141 68.27 -32.95 -9.36
C ASP A 141 69.77 -33.59 -9.62
N GLN A 142 70.38 -34.71 -8.98
CA GLN A 142 71.44 -35.81 -9.47
C GLN A 142 72.59 -36.56 -8.53
N ASP A 143 72.76 -37.96 -8.33
CA ASP A 143 73.50 -38.66 -7.13
C ASP A 143 73.99 -40.18 -6.99
N GLU A 144 73.83 -41.15 -7.90
CA GLU A 144 73.66 -42.62 -7.57
C GLU A 144 74.65 -43.39 -6.63
N ILE A 145 75.82 -42.88 -6.21
CA ILE A 145 76.93 -43.69 -5.64
C ILE A 145 76.66 -44.32 -4.25
N ALA A 146 76.19 -43.56 -3.25
CA ALA A 146 75.80 -44.04 -1.91
C ALA A 146 74.35 -44.56 -1.86
N LEU A 147 73.67 -44.47 -3.00
CA LEU A 147 72.22 -44.40 -3.11
C LEU A 147 71.53 -45.70 -2.67
N GLN A 148 72.19 -46.85 -2.55
CA GLN A 148 71.52 -48.12 -2.18
C GLN A 148 71.32 -48.35 -0.68
N LYS A 149 72.33 -48.10 0.18
CA LYS A 149 72.10 -48.07 1.64
C LYS A 149 71.24 -46.86 2.01
N GLN A 150 71.47 -45.74 1.34
CA GLN A 150 70.60 -44.57 1.37
C GLN A 150 69.17 -44.92 0.91
N LYS A 151 68.94 -45.76 -0.10
CA LYS A 151 67.58 -46.22 -0.52
C LYS A 151 66.88 -47.02 0.58
N LEU A 152 67.57 -47.90 1.31
CA LEU A 152 66.95 -48.66 2.41
C LEU A 152 66.67 -47.77 3.64
N GLU A 153 67.61 -46.91 4.01
CA GLU A 153 67.43 -45.98 5.12
C GLU A 153 66.41 -44.88 4.77
N ALA A 154 66.40 -44.40 3.52
CA ALA A 154 65.38 -43.51 2.98
C ALA A 154 64.04 -44.22 2.81
N ALA A 155 63.97 -45.53 2.55
CA ALA A 155 62.69 -46.26 2.57
C ALA A 155 62.11 -46.32 4.00
N ARG A 156 62.94 -46.44 5.03
CA ARG A 156 62.52 -46.34 6.44
C ARG A 156 62.13 -44.92 6.82
N LYS A 157 62.97 -43.92 6.51
CA LYS A 157 62.69 -42.50 6.73
C LYS A 157 61.41 -42.08 6.00
N LYS A 158 61.26 -42.43 4.73
CA LYS A 158 60.03 -42.24 3.94
C LYS A 158 58.81 -42.93 4.56
N LEU A 159 58.94 -44.14 5.11
CA LEU A 159 57.81 -44.79 5.79
C LEU A 159 57.37 -44.01 7.04
N ASP A 160 58.33 -43.50 7.83
CA ASP A 160 58.03 -42.70 9.03
C ASP A 160 57.62 -41.25 8.71
N GLU A 161 58.10 -40.69 7.60
CA GLU A 161 57.65 -39.43 7.01
C GLU A 161 56.23 -39.57 6.44
N GLU A 162 55.91 -40.68 5.75
CA GLU A 162 54.55 -41.00 5.30
C GLU A 162 53.60 -41.22 6.49
N ARG A 163 54.05 -41.87 7.58
CA ARG A 163 53.27 -41.99 8.82
C ARG A 163 52.96 -40.61 9.41
N LYS A 164 53.98 -39.77 9.60
CA LYS A 164 53.82 -38.39 10.09
C LYS A 164 52.95 -37.55 9.16
N ALA A 165 53.07 -37.71 7.84
CA ALA A 165 52.24 -37.02 6.87
C ALA A 165 50.76 -37.46 6.95
N ARG A 166 50.49 -38.76 7.16
CA ARG A 166 49.13 -39.28 7.39
C ARG A 166 48.55 -38.81 8.72
N GLU A 167 49.35 -38.78 9.78
CA GLU A 167 48.96 -38.25 11.10
C GLU A 167 48.63 -36.74 11.02
N ILE A 168 49.48 -35.94 10.38
CA ILE A 168 49.25 -34.51 10.11
C ILE A 168 48.02 -34.31 9.20
N ALA A 169 47.77 -35.19 8.23
CA ALA A 169 46.58 -35.12 7.38
C ALA A 169 45.30 -35.43 8.18
N TYR A 170 45.31 -36.47 9.01
CA TYR A 170 44.19 -36.85 9.88
C TYR A 170 43.86 -35.75 10.89
N LEU A 171 44.87 -35.13 11.53
CA LEU A 171 44.66 -34.01 12.45
C LEU A 171 44.07 -32.78 11.73
N LYS A 172 44.48 -32.50 10.50
CA LYS A 172 43.89 -31.43 9.66
C LYS A 172 42.45 -31.74 9.25
N GLU A 173 42.14 -32.99 8.95
CA GLU A 173 40.78 -33.44 8.65
C GLU A 173 39.87 -33.30 9.88
N GLN A 174 40.36 -33.72 11.05
CA GLN A 174 39.64 -33.55 12.33
C GLN A 174 39.42 -32.07 12.68
N GLU A 175 40.41 -31.20 12.45
CA GLU A 175 40.25 -29.75 12.64
C GLU A 175 39.25 -29.15 11.63
N ALA A 176 39.30 -29.56 10.36
CA ALA A 176 38.36 -29.11 9.33
C ALA A 176 36.91 -29.51 9.68
N LEU A 177 36.69 -30.75 10.11
CA LEU A 177 35.38 -31.24 10.59
C LEU A 177 34.91 -30.46 11.83
N ARG A 178 35.81 -30.15 12.78
CA ARG A 178 35.47 -29.32 13.95
C ARG A 178 35.03 -27.90 13.53
N LEU A 179 35.72 -27.30 12.56
CA LEU A 179 35.39 -25.98 12.02
C LEU A 179 34.11 -25.99 11.18
N GLU A 180 33.76 -27.11 10.55
CA GLU A 180 32.48 -27.29 9.85
C GLU A 180 31.32 -27.46 10.83
N GLU A 181 31.48 -28.29 11.87
CA GLU A 181 30.49 -28.43 12.94
C GLU A 181 30.22 -27.08 13.65
N GLU A 182 31.26 -26.27 13.87
CA GLU A 182 31.14 -24.94 14.43
C GLU A 182 30.34 -23.98 13.52
N LYS A 183 30.58 -24.01 12.21
CA LYS A 183 29.77 -23.26 11.22
C LYS A 183 28.32 -23.70 11.19
N LEU A 184 28.06 -25.01 11.26
CA LEU A 184 26.69 -25.56 11.30
C LEU A 184 25.94 -25.12 12.56
N LYS A 185 26.60 -25.11 13.73
CA LYS A 185 26.04 -24.58 14.99
C LYS A 185 25.75 -23.08 14.91
N GLN A 186 26.60 -22.30 14.26
CA GLN A 186 26.35 -20.87 14.01
C GLN A 186 25.15 -20.66 13.06
N LEU A 187 25.04 -21.46 11.99
CA LEU A 187 23.94 -21.38 11.02
C LEU A 187 22.60 -21.77 11.65
N ASP A 188 22.54 -22.87 12.40
CA ASP A 188 21.35 -23.29 13.18
C ASP A 188 20.90 -22.19 14.16
N SER A 189 21.84 -21.54 14.84
CA SER A 189 21.56 -20.42 15.74
C SER A 189 20.99 -19.20 15.01
N GLN A 190 21.47 -18.92 13.79
CA GLN A 190 20.95 -17.83 12.93
C GLN A 190 19.54 -18.14 12.41
N ILE A 191 19.30 -19.38 11.94
CA ILE A 191 17.98 -19.84 11.49
C ILE A 191 16.96 -19.70 12.62
N LYS A 192 17.27 -20.22 13.82
CA LYS A 192 16.40 -20.11 15.02
C LYS A 192 16.18 -18.68 15.49
N ALA A 193 17.06 -17.74 15.15
CA ALA A 193 16.83 -16.32 15.39
C ALA A 193 15.89 -15.71 14.32
N GLN A 194 16.08 -16.04 13.05
CA GLN A 194 15.23 -15.60 11.93
C GLN A 194 13.80 -16.14 12.06
N GLU A 195 13.61 -17.42 12.38
CA GLU A 195 12.29 -18.03 12.64
C GLU A 195 11.52 -17.28 13.72
N LYS A 196 12.19 -16.84 14.80
CA LYS A 196 11.59 -16.05 15.88
C LYS A 196 11.25 -14.62 15.46
N VAL A 197 11.96 -14.05 14.49
CA VAL A 197 11.62 -12.75 13.88
C VAL A 197 10.40 -12.91 12.97
N ILE A 198 10.45 -13.85 12.02
CA ILE A 198 9.36 -14.16 11.08
C ILE A 198 8.06 -14.50 11.83
N THR A 199 8.14 -15.28 12.92
CA THR A 199 6.97 -15.60 13.75
C THR A 199 6.37 -14.36 14.44
N LYS A 200 7.21 -13.42 14.91
CA LYS A 200 6.74 -12.15 15.48
C LYS A 200 6.11 -11.26 14.41
N GLU A 201 6.74 -11.12 13.26
CA GLU A 201 6.24 -10.32 12.13
C GLU A 201 4.92 -10.87 11.60
N LYS A 202 4.80 -12.20 11.42
CA LYS A 202 3.53 -12.88 11.09
C LYS A 202 2.44 -12.59 12.11
N ASN A 203 2.75 -12.64 13.41
CA ASN A 203 1.78 -12.38 14.47
C ASN A 203 1.36 -10.89 14.55
N VAL A 204 2.28 -9.96 14.27
CA VAL A 204 1.97 -8.52 14.15
C VAL A 204 1.05 -8.27 12.95
N LEU A 205 1.41 -8.80 11.76
CA LEU A 205 0.59 -8.68 10.55
C LEU A 205 -0.82 -9.27 10.72
N VAL A 206 -0.93 -10.42 11.41
CA VAL A 206 -2.23 -11.02 11.79
C VAL A 206 -3.03 -10.08 12.70
N SER A 207 -2.42 -9.52 13.74
CA SER A 207 -3.09 -8.60 14.67
C SER A 207 -3.54 -7.31 13.97
N ASP A 208 -2.69 -6.73 13.14
CA ASP A 208 -2.99 -5.47 12.46
C ASP A 208 -4.07 -5.67 11.39
N LEU A 209 -4.09 -6.80 10.66
CA LEU A 209 -5.19 -7.17 9.75
C LEU A 209 -6.52 -7.40 10.48
N GLU A 210 -6.52 -8.08 11.63
CA GLU A 210 -7.71 -8.26 12.46
C GLU A 210 -8.28 -6.93 12.95
N ASP A 211 -7.43 -6.03 13.44
CA ASP A 211 -7.81 -4.69 13.88
C ASP A 211 -8.38 -3.88 12.69
N ASP A 212 -7.74 -3.97 11.52
CA ASP A 212 -8.18 -3.28 10.30
C ASP A 212 -9.52 -3.79 9.76
N ILE A 213 -9.81 -5.08 9.91
CA ILE A 213 -11.11 -5.70 9.61
C ILE A 213 -12.16 -5.21 10.61
N SER A 214 -11.89 -5.30 11.91
CA SER A 214 -12.83 -4.90 12.97
C SER A 214 -13.26 -3.44 12.84
N ILE A 215 -12.32 -2.55 12.49
CA ILE A 215 -12.62 -1.14 12.20
C ILE A 215 -13.52 -0.99 10.97
N ASN A 216 -13.23 -1.71 9.88
CA ASN A 216 -14.08 -1.65 8.68
C ASN A 216 -15.50 -2.19 8.96
N GLU A 217 -15.64 -3.24 9.77
CA GLU A 217 -16.94 -3.83 10.12
C GLU A 217 -17.82 -2.87 10.93
N GLU A 218 -17.28 -2.19 11.94
CA GLU A 218 -18.03 -1.20 12.73
C GLU A 218 -18.39 0.06 11.88
N ILE A 219 -17.52 0.46 10.94
CA ILE A 219 -17.85 1.50 9.95
C ILE A 219 -18.93 1.02 8.97
N LEU A 220 -18.94 -0.26 8.58
CA LEU A 220 -19.96 -0.84 7.71
C LEU A 220 -21.32 -0.92 8.41
N ILE A 221 -21.37 -1.32 9.69
CA ILE A 221 -22.59 -1.36 10.52
C ILE A 221 -23.18 0.05 10.65
N SER A 222 -22.40 1.00 11.18
CA SER A 222 -22.86 2.39 11.34
C SER A 222 -23.19 3.07 10.01
N GLY A 223 -22.47 2.74 8.94
CA GLY A 223 -22.78 3.19 7.58
C GLY A 223 -24.10 2.64 7.04
N LYS A 224 -24.42 1.37 7.31
CA LYS A 224 -25.74 0.77 6.99
C LYS A 224 -26.87 1.44 7.81
N GLU A 225 -26.63 1.86 9.05
CA GLU A 225 -27.57 2.70 9.82
C GLU A 225 -27.78 4.09 9.19
N GLY A 226 -26.72 4.74 8.69
CA GLY A 226 -26.79 6.04 7.99
C GLY A 226 -27.56 5.94 6.66
N LEU A 227 -27.29 4.88 5.89
CA LEU A 227 -28.02 4.57 4.66
C LEU A 227 -29.53 4.43 4.90
N ALA A 228 -29.94 3.71 5.97
CA ALA A 228 -31.35 3.55 6.31
C ALA A 228 -32.04 4.90 6.59
N LYS A 229 -31.38 5.81 7.31
CA LYS A 229 -31.86 7.17 7.57
C LYS A 229 -31.99 7.99 6.27
N MET A 230 -31.03 7.88 5.36
CA MET A 230 -31.08 8.55 4.06
C MET A 230 -32.15 7.99 3.13
N LYS A 231 -32.45 6.68 3.20
CA LYS A 231 -33.60 6.09 2.51
C LYS A 231 -34.94 6.57 3.10
N SER A 232 -35.08 6.69 4.42
CA SER A 232 -36.29 7.29 5.03
C SER A 232 -36.52 8.72 4.52
N LYS A 233 -35.49 9.58 4.62
CA LYS A 233 -35.50 10.97 4.10
C LYS A 233 -35.79 11.08 2.59
N LEU A 234 -35.63 9.99 1.82
CA LEU A 234 -35.96 9.91 0.40
C LEU A 234 -37.42 9.47 0.19
N GLU A 235 -37.91 8.48 0.93
CA GLU A 235 -39.32 8.04 0.84
C GLU A 235 -40.29 9.06 1.43
N GLU A 236 -39.90 9.80 2.47
CA GLU A 236 -40.61 11.00 2.94
C GLU A 236 -40.73 12.04 1.82
N ALA A 237 -39.61 12.33 1.15
CA ALA A 237 -39.52 13.30 0.06
C ALA A 237 -40.22 12.88 -1.25
N LYS A 238 -40.56 11.58 -1.41
CA LYS A 238 -41.40 11.07 -2.51
C LYS A 238 -42.89 11.18 -2.20
N LYS A 239 -43.27 11.29 -0.92
CA LYS A 239 -44.67 11.36 -0.45
C LYS A 239 -45.15 12.79 -0.24
N ASP A 240 -44.24 13.72 0.03
CA ASP A 240 -44.51 15.15 0.13
C ASP A 240 -44.70 15.80 -1.26
N PRO A 241 -45.91 16.29 -1.60
CA PRO A 241 -46.18 16.92 -2.90
C PRO A 241 -45.53 18.31 -3.06
N SER A 242 -44.98 18.90 -1.99
CA SER A 242 -44.24 20.17 -2.07
C SER A 242 -42.76 19.99 -2.43
N THR A 243 -42.23 18.76 -2.31
CA THR A 243 -40.83 18.48 -2.65
C THR A 243 -40.62 18.39 -4.17
N SER A 244 -39.66 19.16 -4.69
CA SER A 244 -39.35 19.17 -6.12
C SER A 244 -38.66 17.89 -6.61
N LYS A 245 -38.95 17.49 -7.86
CA LYS A 245 -38.34 16.33 -8.54
C LYS A 245 -36.81 16.34 -8.47
N GLU A 246 -36.18 17.50 -8.64
CA GLU A 246 -34.71 17.62 -8.56
C GLU A 246 -34.16 17.38 -7.14
N SER A 247 -34.96 17.65 -6.10
CA SER A 247 -34.61 17.33 -4.71
C SER A 247 -34.66 15.82 -4.46
N ILE A 248 -35.66 15.12 -5.02
CA ILE A 248 -35.76 13.66 -4.99
C ILE A 248 -34.57 13.02 -5.73
N GLU A 249 -34.24 13.52 -6.92
CA GLU A 249 -33.08 13.07 -7.70
C GLU A 249 -31.75 13.28 -6.96
N ARG A 250 -31.55 14.42 -6.28
CA ARG A 250 -30.38 14.63 -5.41
C ARG A 250 -30.33 13.63 -4.24
N LYS A 251 -31.45 13.41 -3.55
CA LYS A 251 -31.54 12.44 -2.43
C LYS A 251 -31.24 11.01 -2.90
N GLN A 252 -31.78 10.59 -4.05
CA GLN A 252 -31.48 9.28 -4.67
C GLN A 252 -29.99 9.17 -4.99
N ALA A 253 -29.40 10.15 -5.69
CA ALA A 253 -27.98 10.13 -6.05
C ALA A 253 -27.01 10.14 -4.84
N ILE A 254 -27.45 10.59 -3.66
CA ILE A 254 -26.70 10.46 -2.41
C ILE A 254 -26.84 9.04 -1.83
N VAL A 255 -28.06 8.48 -1.80
CA VAL A 255 -28.31 7.08 -1.40
C VAL A 255 -27.45 6.11 -2.24
N ASP A 256 -27.49 6.24 -3.56
CA ASP A 256 -26.73 5.38 -4.48
C ASP A 256 -25.21 5.47 -4.23
N LYS A 257 -24.68 6.66 -3.90
CA LYS A 257 -23.27 6.86 -3.57
C LYS A 257 -22.87 6.29 -2.21
N ILE A 258 -23.77 6.33 -1.22
CA ILE A 258 -23.56 5.66 0.07
C ILE A 258 -23.50 4.14 -0.16
N GLU A 259 -24.47 3.55 -0.87
CA GLU A 259 -24.49 2.11 -1.19
C GLU A 259 -23.20 1.66 -1.90
N ASN A 260 -22.80 2.35 -2.96
CA ASN A 260 -21.57 2.07 -3.69
C ASN A 260 -20.30 2.18 -2.83
N ARG A 261 -20.30 2.99 -1.75
CA ARG A 261 -19.17 3.10 -0.84
C ARG A 261 -19.21 2.06 0.29
N LEU A 262 -20.39 1.66 0.77
CA LEU A 262 -20.53 0.54 1.71
C LEU A 262 -20.13 -0.79 1.06
N LEU A 263 -20.53 -1.03 -0.19
CA LEU A 263 -20.13 -2.21 -0.97
C LEU A 263 -18.61 -2.30 -1.16
N LYS A 264 -17.92 -1.16 -1.28
CA LYS A 264 -16.43 -1.14 -1.31
C LYS A 264 -15.82 -1.54 0.04
N ILE A 265 -16.36 -1.03 1.15
CA ILE A 265 -15.90 -1.40 2.51
C ILE A 265 -16.15 -2.90 2.77
N GLU A 266 -17.30 -3.43 2.33
CA GLU A 266 -17.65 -4.85 2.40
C GLU A 266 -16.69 -5.74 1.59
N ASN A 267 -16.31 -5.30 0.38
CA ASN A 267 -15.27 -5.96 -0.43
C ASN A 267 -13.86 -5.86 0.19
N GLU A 268 -13.49 -4.73 0.80
CA GLU A 268 -12.22 -4.60 1.55
C GLU A 268 -12.15 -5.55 2.74
N ILE A 269 -13.26 -5.72 3.49
CA ILE A 269 -13.37 -6.69 4.59
C ILE A 269 -13.16 -8.11 4.05
N ASN A 270 -13.85 -8.47 2.96
CA ASN A 270 -13.77 -9.81 2.38
C ASN A 270 -12.37 -10.12 1.85
N ALA A 271 -11.70 -9.16 1.20
CA ALA A 271 -10.32 -9.30 0.75
C ALA A 271 -9.36 -9.52 1.92
N LYS A 272 -9.44 -8.70 2.98
CA LYS A 272 -8.59 -8.85 4.18
C LYS A 272 -8.86 -10.14 4.94
N LYS A 273 -10.10 -10.64 4.97
CA LYS A 273 -10.42 -11.96 5.55
C LYS A 273 -9.79 -13.11 4.76
N GLN A 274 -9.75 -13.04 3.43
CA GLN A 274 -9.05 -14.02 2.59
C GLN A 274 -7.53 -13.96 2.75
N GLU A 275 -6.97 -12.76 2.89
CA GLU A 275 -5.54 -12.55 3.17
C GLU A 275 -5.15 -13.10 4.56
N LEU A 276 -5.94 -12.77 5.59
CA LEU A 276 -5.77 -13.26 6.95
C LEU A 276 -5.82 -14.80 7.04
N ALA A 277 -6.72 -15.43 6.27
CA ALA A 277 -6.79 -16.89 6.17
C ALA A 277 -5.50 -17.48 5.57
N LYS A 278 -5.03 -16.96 4.42
CA LYS A 278 -3.77 -17.38 3.79
C LYS A 278 -2.55 -17.21 4.70
N ILE A 279 -2.53 -16.15 5.51
CA ILE A 279 -1.43 -15.89 6.45
C ILE A 279 -1.48 -16.87 7.63
N LYS A 280 -2.67 -17.15 8.18
CA LYS A 280 -2.80 -18.09 9.31
C LYS A 280 -2.41 -19.51 8.92
N GLY A 281 -2.97 -20.03 7.81
CA GLY A 281 -2.86 -21.41 7.36
C GLY A 281 -4.17 -22.15 7.59
#